data_AF-A0A261FE46-F1
#
_entry.id   AF-A0A261FE46-F1
#
_cell.length_a   1.000
_cell.length_b   1.000
_cell.length_c   1.000
_cell.angle_alpha   90.00
_cell.angle_beta   90.00
_cell.angle_gamma   90.00
#
_symmetry.space_group_name_H-M   'P 1'
#
loop_
_entity.id
_entity.type
_entity.pdbx_description
1 polymer ?
#
loop_
_entity_poly.entity_id
_entity_poly.type
_entity_poly.pdbx_seq_one_letter_code
_entity_poly.pdbx_strand_id
1 'polypeptide(L)'
;MNWVGGRRRNVRRTVTFTPEEWATVTETYELWARGRGASAQFGRFAREMLTDGSVRVVETTWDPEQVLRQLRPIGVNVNQIARRVNEGDLPTMLAVADLRAEVNRLTDVIGRMCDDYRTTVRKA
;
A
#
# COMPACT_ATOMS: atom_id res chain seq x y z
N MET A 1 46.25 -4.69 -19.34
CA MET A 1 44.96 -5.04 -19.95
C MET A 1 44.14 -3.77 -20.14
N ASN A 2 43.88 -3.39 -21.39
CA ASN A 2 43.25 -2.12 -21.76
C ASN A 2 41.73 -2.19 -21.50
N TRP A 3 41.31 -1.69 -20.35
CA TRP A 3 39.89 -1.69 -19.92
C TRP A 3 39.13 -0.45 -20.39
N VAL A 4 39.79 0.44 -21.16
CA VAL A 4 39.33 1.82 -21.37
C VAL A 4 39.20 2.12 -22.87
N GLY A 5 37.95 2.29 -23.32
CA GLY A 5 37.62 2.82 -24.65
C GLY A 5 36.69 1.92 -25.46
N GLY A 6 35.37 2.08 -25.31
CA GLY A 6 34.39 1.53 -26.27
C GLY A 6 33.21 0.73 -25.68
N ARG A 7 33.16 0.46 -24.38
CA ARG A 7 31.99 -0.23 -23.79
C ARG A 7 30.85 0.74 -23.49
N ARG A 8 29.65 0.44 -24.01
CA ARG A 8 28.40 1.16 -23.71
C ARG A 8 28.03 1.21 -22.21
N ARG A 9 28.54 0.28 -21.40
CA ARG A 9 28.26 0.19 -19.96
C ARG A 9 29.57 0.22 -19.18
N ASN A 10 30.06 1.43 -18.88
CA ASN A 10 31.36 1.70 -18.25
C ASN A 10 31.26 2.03 -16.74
N VAL A 11 30.07 2.29 -16.22
CA VAL A 11 29.85 2.53 -14.79
C VAL A 11 29.71 1.20 -14.06
N ARG A 12 30.51 0.99 -13.00
CA ARG A 12 30.41 -0.15 -12.09
C ARG A 12 29.97 0.32 -10.71
N ARG A 13 29.11 -0.48 -10.07
CA ARG A 13 28.70 -0.36 -8.68
C ARG A 13 28.85 -1.72 -8.01
N THR A 14 29.19 -1.71 -6.73
CA THR A 14 29.37 -2.91 -5.91
C THR A 14 28.32 -2.88 -4.81
N VAL A 15 27.65 -4.01 -4.60
CA VAL A 15 26.67 -4.22 -3.53
C VAL A 15 27.08 -5.49 -2.80
N THR A 16 27.09 -5.43 -1.47
CA THR A 16 27.40 -6.56 -0.59
C THR A 16 26.10 -7.07 0.02
N PHE A 17 26.03 -8.39 0.21
CA PHE A 17 24.86 -9.08 0.78
C PHE A 17 25.30 -9.97 1.93
N THR A 18 24.42 -10.19 2.90
CA THR A 18 24.55 -11.35 3.79
C THR A 18 24.28 -12.64 3.01
N PRO A 19 24.67 -13.82 3.55
CA PRO A 19 24.36 -15.10 2.91
C PRO A 19 22.85 -15.31 2.68
N GLU A 20 22.02 -14.88 3.62
CA GLU A 20 20.56 -15.01 3.57
C GLU A 20 19.97 -14.12 2.46
N GLU A 21 20.39 -12.85 2.41
CA GLU A 21 19.98 -11.93 1.34
C GLU A 21 20.41 -12.46 -0.04
N TRP A 22 21.62 -13.02 -0.14
CA TRP A 22 22.13 -13.58 -1.38
C TRP A 22 21.34 -14.83 -1.83
N ALA A 23 20.87 -15.65 -0.90
CA ALA A 23 20.02 -16.79 -1.21
C ALA A 23 18.70 -16.33 -1.86
N THR A 24 18.05 -15.31 -1.30
CA THR A 24 16.82 -14.72 -1.88
C THR A 24 17.06 -14.12 -3.27
N VAL A 25 18.17 -13.41 -3.46
CA VAL A 25 18.57 -12.86 -4.76
C VAL A 25 18.80 -13.97 -5.79
N THR A 26 19.42 -15.07 -5.36
CA THR A 26 19.72 -16.22 -6.22
C THR A 26 18.44 -16.91 -6.68
N GLU A 27 17.51 -17.19 -5.76
CA GLU A 27 16.21 -17.79 -6.10
C GLU A 27 15.44 -16.92 -7.11
N THR A 28 15.42 -15.60 -6.88
CA THR A 28 14.77 -14.66 -7.78
C THR A 28 15.44 -14.64 -9.16
N TYR A 29 16.77 -14.67 -9.21
CA TYR A 29 17.52 -14.76 -10.46
C TYR A 29 17.22 -16.04 -11.23
N GLU A 30 17.15 -17.18 -10.55
CA GLU A 30 16.85 -18.47 -11.18
C GLU A 30 15.46 -18.46 -11.84
N LEU A 31 14.44 -17.95 -11.14
CA LEU A 31 13.10 -17.78 -11.70
C LEU A 31 13.11 -16.87 -12.93
N TRP A 32 13.80 -15.73 -12.85
CA TRP A 32 13.95 -14.80 -13.98
C TRP A 32 14.70 -15.44 -15.17
N ALA A 33 15.68 -16.29 -14.89
CA ALA A 33 16.53 -16.96 -15.87
C ALA A 33 15.81 -18.07 -16.63
N ARG A 34 14.88 -18.80 -15.98
CA ARG A 34 14.11 -19.89 -16.60
C ARG A 34 13.41 -19.47 -17.89
N GLY A 35 12.90 -18.24 -17.96
CA GLY A 35 12.23 -17.70 -19.16
C GLY A 35 13.18 -17.21 -20.27
N ARG A 36 14.50 -17.19 -20.05
CA ARG A 36 15.50 -16.56 -20.94
C ARG A 36 16.61 -17.51 -21.42
N GLY A 37 16.67 -18.73 -20.86
CA GLY A 37 17.60 -19.79 -21.28
C GLY A 37 19.06 -19.35 -21.24
N ALA A 38 19.84 -19.75 -22.24
CA ALA A 38 21.29 -19.51 -22.32
C ALA A 38 21.70 -18.01 -22.36
N SER A 39 20.75 -17.10 -22.55
CA SER A 39 21.01 -15.65 -22.52
C SER A 39 20.91 -15.03 -21.12
N ALA A 40 20.52 -15.82 -20.11
CA ALA A 40 20.40 -15.38 -18.75
C ALA A 40 21.78 -15.09 -18.15
N GLN A 41 22.01 -13.82 -17.83
CA GLN A 41 23.22 -13.35 -17.15
C GLN A 41 22.81 -12.51 -15.95
N PHE A 42 23.45 -12.74 -14.81
CA PHE A 42 23.16 -12.00 -13.58
C PHE A 42 23.26 -10.47 -13.77
N GLY A 43 24.24 -10.00 -14.53
CA GLY A 43 24.37 -8.56 -14.82
C GLY A 43 23.24 -7.98 -15.68
N ARG A 44 22.47 -8.80 -16.41
CA ARG A 44 21.25 -8.37 -17.09
C ARG A 44 20.07 -8.36 -16.13
N PHE A 45 19.91 -9.42 -15.33
CA PHE A 45 18.93 -9.48 -14.25
C PHE A 45 19.04 -8.27 -13.31
N ALA A 46 20.23 -8.02 -12.75
CA ALA A 46 20.45 -6.91 -11.83
C ALA A 46 20.11 -5.55 -12.46
N ARG A 47 20.40 -5.36 -13.76
CA ARG A 47 20.01 -4.11 -14.44
C ARG A 47 18.51 -4.01 -14.63
N GLU A 48 17.84 -5.05 -15.16
CA GLU A 48 16.38 -5.06 -15.32
C GLU A 48 15.69 -4.80 -13.97
N MET A 49 16.16 -5.43 -12.89
CA MET A 49 15.59 -5.19 -11.55
C MET A 49 15.84 -3.77 -11.03
N LEU A 50 17.00 -3.16 -11.33
CA LEU A 50 17.34 -1.81 -10.87
C LEU A 50 16.78 -0.70 -11.77
N THR A 51 16.49 -0.97 -13.04
CA THR A 51 15.93 0.01 -13.98
C THR A 51 14.42 -0.10 -14.12
N ASP A 52 13.90 -1.33 -14.12
CA ASP A 52 12.49 -1.64 -14.34
C ASP A 52 11.76 -1.88 -13.01
N GLY A 53 12.49 -2.01 -11.91
CA GLY A 53 11.95 -2.02 -10.56
C GLY A 53 11.22 -0.70 -10.31
N SER A 54 9.89 -0.73 -10.36
CA SER A 54 9.08 0.45 -10.06
C SER A 54 9.27 0.85 -8.60
N VAL A 55 9.88 2.01 -8.33
CA VAL A 55 9.74 2.68 -7.04
C VAL A 55 8.32 3.23 -7.00
N ARG A 56 7.40 2.50 -6.41
CA ARG A 56 6.03 2.97 -6.21
C ARG A 56 6.02 3.84 -4.97
N VAL A 57 6.20 5.15 -5.16
CA VAL A 57 5.86 6.12 -4.13
C VAL A 57 4.35 6.05 -3.99
N VAL A 58 3.87 5.37 -2.95
CA VAL A 58 2.47 5.46 -2.56
C VAL A 58 2.33 6.80 -1.87
N GLU A 59 2.14 7.85 -2.68
CA GLU A 59 1.56 9.09 -2.17
C GLU A 59 0.15 8.74 -1.74
N THR A 60 -0.01 8.51 -0.44
CA THR A 60 -1.32 8.35 0.16
C THR A 60 -2.08 9.65 -0.09
N THR A 61 -3.03 9.63 -1.02
CA THR A 61 -3.82 10.80 -1.42
C THR A 61 -4.78 11.30 -0.33
N TRP A 62 -4.88 10.60 0.80
CA TRP A 62 -5.80 10.93 1.88
C TRP A 62 -5.05 11.45 3.10
N ASP A 63 -5.42 12.64 3.59
CA ASP A 63 -4.94 13.22 4.84
C ASP A 63 -5.59 12.47 6.04
N PRO A 64 -4.82 11.71 6.84
CA PRO A 64 -5.35 10.99 8.00
C PRO A 64 -6.02 11.92 9.01
N GLU A 65 -5.56 13.17 9.13
CA GLU A 65 -6.18 14.13 10.05
C GLU A 65 -7.54 14.59 9.55
N GLN A 66 -7.72 14.77 8.24
CA GLN A 66 -9.01 15.12 7.65
C GLN A 66 -10.04 14.02 7.88
N VAL A 67 -9.63 12.76 7.76
CA VAL A 67 -10.51 11.60 8.03
C VAL A 67 -10.90 11.55 9.49
N LEU A 68 -9.94 11.71 10.41
CA LEU A 68 -10.22 11.73 11.84
C LEU A 68 -11.17 12.88 12.22
N ARG A 69 -11.07 14.04 11.57
CA ARG A 69 -12.02 15.15 11.75
C ARG A 69 -13.45 14.78 11.34
N GLN A 70 -13.64 14.00 10.27
CA GLN A 70 -14.95 13.56 9.80
C GLN A 70 -15.56 12.43 10.65
N LEU A 71 -14.72 11.53 11.20
CA LEU A 71 -15.18 10.40 12.02
C LEU A 71 -15.51 10.80 13.48
N ARG A 72 -14.83 11.81 14.03
CA ARG A 72 -15.02 12.25 15.43
C ARG A 72 -16.49 12.55 15.79
N PRO A 73 -17.26 13.34 15.01
CA PRO A 73 -18.66 13.62 15.32
C PRO A 73 -19.54 12.36 15.35
N ILE A 74 -19.29 11.41 14.45
CA ILE A 74 -20.03 10.14 14.40
C ILE A 74 -19.78 9.34 15.68
N GLY A 75 -18.51 9.24 16.12
CA GLY A 75 -18.16 8.59 17.38
C GLY A 75 -18.82 9.23 18.60
N VAL A 76 -18.90 10.56 18.63
CA VAL A 76 -19.60 11.30 19.70
C VAL A 76 -21.10 10.97 19.72
N ASN A 77 -21.75 10.96 18.56
CA ASN A 77 -23.19 10.65 18.46
C ASN A 77 -23.48 9.20 18.87
N VAL A 78 -22.68 8.24 18.43
CA VAL A 78 -22.80 6.82 18.84
C VAL A 78 -22.66 6.68 20.36
N ASN A 79 -21.68 7.35 20.97
CA ASN A 79 -21.49 7.30 22.42
C ASN A 79 -22.67 7.92 23.20
N GLN A 80 -23.26 9.00 22.68
CA GLN A 80 -24.46 9.61 23.27
C GLN A 80 -25.68 8.69 23.16
N ILE A 81 -25.86 7.99 22.03
CA ILE A 81 -26.92 6.98 21.87
C ILE A 81 -26.73 5.85 22.87
N ALA A 82 -25.51 5.31 22.99
CA ALA A 82 -25.18 4.26 23.95
C ALA A 82 -25.46 4.69 25.38
N ARG A 83 -25.10 5.92 25.75
CA ARG A 83 -25.37 6.47 27.09
C ARG A 83 -26.87 6.60 27.36
N ARG A 84 -27.66 7.12 26.43
CA ARG A 84 -29.13 7.21 26.55
C ARG A 84 -29.78 5.84 26.72
N VAL A 85 -29.30 4.84 25.99
CA VAL A 85 -29.77 3.44 26.11
C VAL A 85 -29.33 2.81 27.43
N ASN A 86 -28.15 3.13 27.96
CA ASN A 86 -27.73 2.63 29.26
C ASN A 86 -28.48 3.31 30.43
N GLU A 87 -28.94 4.55 30.24
CA GLU A 87 -29.70 5.32 31.23
C GLU A 87 -31.21 4.98 31.22
N GLY A 88 -31.74 4.36 30.17
CA GLY A 88 -33.13 3.90 30.06
C GLY A 88 -33.19 2.39 29.82
N ASP A 89 -33.88 1.65 30.69
CA ASP A 89 -33.84 0.18 30.84
C ASP A 89 -34.12 -0.68 29.57
N LEU A 90 -34.53 -0.07 28.44
CA LEU A 90 -34.76 -0.74 27.16
C LEU A 90 -34.36 0.14 25.95
N PRO A 91 -33.70 -0.42 24.91
CA PRO A 91 -33.42 0.30 23.68
C PRO A 91 -34.73 0.75 23.00
N THR A 92 -34.97 2.06 22.95
CA THR A 92 -36.13 2.58 22.22
C THR A 92 -35.90 2.38 20.71
N MET A 93 -36.95 2.04 19.93
CA MET A 93 -36.83 1.91 18.47
C MET A 93 -36.24 3.15 17.79
N LEU A 94 -36.44 4.33 18.38
CA LEU A 94 -35.81 5.58 17.97
C LEU A 94 -34.28 5.55 18.10
N ALA A 95 -33.75 5.00 19.20
CA ALA A 95 -32.30 4.87 19.42
C ALA A 95 -31.65 3.88 18.44
N VAL A 96 -32.36 2.81 18.07
CA VAL A 96 -31.92 1.86 17.05
C VAL A 96 -31.90 2.51 15.65
N ALA A 97 -32.90 3.32 15.34
CA ALA A 97 -32.94 4.08 14.08
C ALA A 97 -31.81 5.13 14.01
N ASP A 98 -31.56 5.87 15.09
CA ASP A 98 -30.47 6.84 15.20
C ASP A 98 -29.10 6.16 15.00
N LEU A 99 -28.87 5.03 15.67
CA LEU A 99 -27.62 4.27 15.55
C LEU A 99 -27.40 3.78 14.12
N ARG A 100 -28.45 3.27 13.48
CA ARG A 100 -28.40 2.80 12.09
C ARG A 100 -28.08 3.93 11.12
N ALA A 101 -28.59 5.14 11.36
CA ALA A 101 -28.27 6.31 10.54
C ALA A 101 -26.79 6.72 10.67
N GLU A 102 -26.21 6.68 11.87
CA GLU A 102 -24.79 6.99 12.07
C GLU A 102 -23.86 5.92 11.51
N VAL A 103 -24.23 4.63 11.61
CA VAL A 103 -23.50 3.54 10.96
C VAL A 103 -23.50 3.71 9.44
N ASN A 104 -24.63 4.06 8.84
CA ASN A 104 -24.70 4.31 7.39
C ASN A 104 -23.80 5.50 6.97
N ARG A 105 -23.76 6.58 7.75
CA ARG A 105 -22.83 7.70 7.49
C ARG A 105 -21.37 7.27 7.56
N LEU A 106 -21.02 6.42 8.52
CA LEU A 106 -19.67 5.86 8.64
C LEU A 106 -19.32 5.01 7.41
N THR A 107 -20.25 4.15 6.98
CA THR A 107 -20.10 3.35 5.76
C THR A 107 -19.92 4.23 4.51
N ASP A 108 -20.66 5.33 4.39
CA ASP A 108 -20.55 6.26 3.26
C ASP A 108 -19.21 7.01 3.22
N VAL A 109 -18.71 7.46 4.39
CA VAL A 109 -17.39 8.12 4.48
C VAL A 109 -16.28 7.16 4.08
N ILE A 110 -16.29 5.94 4.63
CA ILE A 110 -15.30 4.92 4.30
C ILE A 110 -15.42 4.49 2.83
N GLY A 111 -16.64 4.38 2.29
CA GLY A 111 -16.89 4.07 0.89
C GLY A 111 -16.25 5.09 -0.05
N ARG A 112 -16.48 6.38 0.18
CA ARG A 112 -15.84 7.46 -0.60
C ARG A 112 -14.32 7.40 -0.52
N MET A 113 -13.76 7.17 0.66
CA MET A 113 -12.31 7.02 0.83
C MET A 113 -11.74 5.83 0.02
N CYS A 114 -12.43 4.70 0.04
CA CYS A 114 -12.02 3.52 -0.72
C CYS A 114 -12.11 3.74 -2.24
N ASP A 115 -13.10 4.49 -2.70
CA ASP A 115 -13.27 4.79 -4.11
C ASP A 115 -12.24 5.82 -4.59
N ASP A 116 -11.96 6.86 -3.81
CA ASP A 116 -10.87 7.81 -4.07
C ASP A 116 -9.53 7.06 -4.17
N TYR A 117 -9.22 6.18 -3.21
CA TYR A 117 -8.02 5.33 -3.27
C TYR A 117 -7.96 4.45 -4.52
N ARG A 118 -9.08 3.82 -4.91
CA ARG A 118 -9.14 3.00 -6.13
C ARG A 118 -8.90 3.83 -7.39
N THR A 119 -9.42 5.06 -7.45
CA THR A 119 -9.23 5.92 -8.63
C THR A 119 -7.81 6.45 -8.75
N THR A 120 -7.15 6.76 -7.63
CA THR A 120 -5.78 7.31 -7.63
C THR A 120 -4.73 6.23 -7.79
N VAL A 121 -4.92 5.04 -7.21
CA VAL A 121 -3.91 3.97 -7.24
C VAL A 121 -4.09 3.00 -8.41
N ARG A 122 -5.31 2.79 -8.94
CA ARG A 122 -5.55 1.81 -10.04
C ARG A 122 -5.39 2.41 -11.44
N LYS A 123 -5.28 3.74 -11.56
CA LYS A 123 -5.02 4.45 -12.84
C LYS A 123 -3.55 4.84 -13.03
N ALA A 124 -2.69 4.62 -12.03
CA ALA A 124 -1.24 4.76 -12.09
C ALA A 124 -0.59 3.42 -12.39
#